data_AF-A0A965V046-F1
#
_entry.id   AF-A0A965V046-F1
#
_cell.length_a   1.000
_cell.length_b   1.000
_cell.length_c   1.000
_cell.angle_alpha   90.00
_cell.angle_beta   90.00
_cell.angle_gamma   90.00
#
_symmetry.space_group_name_H-M   'P 1'
#
loop_
_entity.id
_entity.type
_entity.pdbx_description
1 polymer ?
#
loop_
_entity_poly.entity_id
_entity_poly.type
_entity_poly.pdbx_seq_one_letter_code
_entity_poly.pdbx_strand_id
1 'polypeptide(L)'
;MRRLMMRHVATNNQQAAASFIAHGFHEAYVRRLNLAYRERARVLTAALAQYAPQLQTSAARGGSALWVQGPQDLDTSVLAEKLLKQGVVVEPGAVFYVDPLPVCNAMRIGYSSIAVDRIEDGVRIMARELKAALRP
;
A
#
# COMPACT_ATOMS: atom_id res chain seq x y z
N MET A 1 34.43 9.88 -0.73
CA MET A 1 33.99 9.13 -1.93
C MET A 1 32.57 9.46 -2.43
N ARG A 2 31.51 9.52 -1.59
CA ARG A 2 30.12 9.86 -2.05
C ARG A 2 29.99 11.18 -2.85
N ARG A 3 30.71 12.23 -2.45
CA ARG A 3 30.70 13.56 -3.11
C ARG A 3 31.35 13.57 -4.51
N LEU A 4 32.11 12.53 -4.86
CA LEU A 4 32.71 12.34 -6.19
C LEU A 4 31.81 11.51 -7.11
N MET A 5 30.82 10.77 -6.58
CA MET A 5 29.97 9.85 -7.35
C MET A 5 28.57 10.40 -7.67
N MET A 6 28.04 11.35 -6.89
CA MET A 6 26.84 12.12 -7.24
C MET A 6 27.00 13.57 -6.76
N ARG A 7 27.29 14.50 -7.67
CA ARG A 7 27.46 15.94 -7.34
C ARG A 7 26.14 16.70 -7.33
N HIS A 8 25.23 16.34 -8.23
CA HIS A 8 23.88 16.89 -8.39
C HIS A 8 23.03 15.88 -9.16
N VAL A 9 21.71 16.01 -9.07
CA VAL A 9 20.78 15.28 -9.94
C VAL A 9 21.15 15.59 -11.39
N ALA A 10 21.10 14.60 -12.29
CA ALA A 10 21.45 14.81 -13.69
C ALA A 10 20.69 16.02 -14.28
N THR A 11 21.41 16.94 -14.92
CA THR A 11 20.87 18.24 -15.38
C THR A 11 19.69 18.07 -16.34
N ASN A 12 19.70 17.02 -17.17
CA ASN A 12 18.58 16.69 -18.04
C ASN A 12 17.29 16.40 -17.26
N ASN A 13 17.36 15.69 -16.12
CA ASN A 13 16.20 15.44 -15.26
C ASN A 13 15.71 16.74 -14.59
N GLN A 14 16.63 17.62 -14.20
CA GLN A 14 16.28 18.93 -13.64
C GLN A 14 15.54 19.79 -14.68
N GLN A 15 16.06 19.86 -15.91
CA GLN A 15 15.45 20.59 -17.02
C GLN A 15 14.09 20.01 -17.42
N ALA A 16 13.99 18.68 -17.50
CA ALA A 16 12.72 18.00 -17.80
C ALA A 16 11.67 18.28 -16.71
N ALA A 17 12.03 18.19 -15.42
CA ALA A 17 11.14 18.49 -14.32
C ALA A 17 10.73 19.98 -14.30
N ALA A 18 11.67 20.90 -14.51
CA ALA A 18 11.39 22.33 -14.60
C ALA A 18 10.42 22.64 -15.73
N SER A 19 10.62 22.06 -16.91
CA SER A 19 9.71 22.20 -18.05
C SER A 19 8.33 21.61 -17.74
N PHE A 20 8.28 20.40 -17.16
CA PHE A 20 7.02 19.74 -16.79
C PHE A 20 6.20 20.55 -15.77
N ILE A 21 6.86 21.24 -14.85
CA ILE A 21 6.22 22.14 -13.89
C ILE A 21 5.79 23.45 -14.56
N ALA A 22 6.69 24.10 -15.31
CA ALA A 22 6.43 25.40 -15.95
C ALA A 22 5.26 25.37 -16.94
N HIS A 23 5.06 24.24 -17.62
CA HIS A 23 3.94 24.04 -18.55
C HIS A 23 2.64 23.56 -17.85
N GLY A 24 2.61 23.46 -16.52
CA GLY A 24 1.41 23.05 -15.76
C GLY A 24 1.07 21.55 -15.82
N PHE A 25 1.89 20.73 -16.51
CA PHE A 25 1.65 19.29 -16.62
C PHE A 25 1.73 18.58 -15.27
N HIS A 26 2.58 19.06 -14.36
CA HIS A 26 2.65 18.56 -12.99
C HIS A 26 1.30 18.62 -12.27
N GLU A 27 0.63 19.76 -12.31
CA GLU A 27 -0.65 19.93 -11.62
C GLU A 27 -1.76 19.08 -12.25
N ALA A 28 -1.81 19.02 -13.58
CA ALA A 28 -2.75 18.16 -14.29
C ALA A 28 -2.53 16.68 -13.96
N TYR A 29 -1.26 16.26 -13.86
CA TYR A 29 -0.89 14.90 -13.47
C TYR A 29 -1.29 14.60 -12.02
N VAL A 30 -0.97 15.47 -11.07
CA VAL A 30 -1.32 15.30 -9.65
C VAL A 30 -2.84 15.26 -9.45
N ARG A 31 -3.62 16.10 -10.15
CA ARG A 31 -5.10 16.04 -10.09
C ARG A 31 -5.63 14.68 -10.54
N ARG A 32 -5.11 14.15 -11.65
CA ARG A 32 -5.49 12.82 -12.17
C ARG A 32 -5.09 11.70 -11.21
N LEU A 33 -3.88 11.74 -10.65
CA LEU A 33 -3.45 10.76 -9.64
C LEU A 33 -4.34 10.79 -8.40
N ASN A 34 -4.68 11.98 -7.90
CA ASN A 34 -5.54 12.13 -6.74
C ASN A 34 -6.96 11.60 -6.98
N LEU A 35 -7.48 11.68 -8.20
CA LEU A 35 -8.76 11.05 -8.55
C LEU A 35 -8.64 9.52 -8.52
N ALA A 36 -7.61 8.98 -9.16
CA ALA A 36 -7.38 7.53 -9.21
C ALA A 36 -7.14 6.94 -7.82
N TYR A 37 -6.33 7.60 -6.98
CA TYR A 37 -6.02 7.13 -5.63
C TYR A 37 -7.23 7.20 -4.71
N ARG A 38 -8.06 8.24 -4.83
CA ARG A 38 -9.31 8.34 -4.08
C ARG A 38 -10.26 7.18 -4.40
N GLU A 39 -10.42 6.85 -5.68
CA GLU A 39 -11.29 5.75 -6.07
C GLU A 39 -10.76 4.39 -5.59
N ARG A 40 -9.46 4.13 -5.75
CA ARG A 40 -8.85 2.89 -5.26
C ARG A 40 -8.90 2.77 -3.75
N ALA A 41 -8.65 3.85 -3.01
CA ALA A 41 -8.79 3.87 -1.55
C ALA A 41 -10.23 3.56 -1.12
N ARG A 42 -11.22 4.19 -1.76
CA ARG A 42 -12.65 3.94 -1.50
C ARG A 42 -13.01 2.47 -1.73
N VAL A 43 -12.62 1.91 -2.86
CA VAL A 43 -12.89 0.50 -3.23
C VAL A 43 -12.19 -0.46 -2.26
N LEU A 44 -10.92 -0.20 -1.93
CA LEU A 44 -10.17 -1.02 -0.98
C LEU A 44 -10.79 -1.00 0.42
N THR A 45 -11.12 0.19 0.96
CA THR A 45 -11.76 0.30 2.27
C THR A 45 -13.12 -0.38 2.30
N ALA A 46 -13.93 -0.22 1.25
CA ALA A 46 -15.23 -0.89 1.16
C ALA A 46 -15.08 -2.42 1.10
N ALA A 47 -14.16 -2.93 0.28
CA ALA A 47 -13.91 -4.36 0.16
C ALA A 47 -13.38 -4.95 1.48
N LEU A 48 -12.47 -4.25 2.18
CA LEU A 48 -11.97 -4.68 3.48
C LEU A 48 -13.11 -4.73 4.52
N ALA A 49 -13.95 -3.71 4.58
CA ALA A 49 -15.11 -3.69 5.48
C ALA A 49 -16.11 -4.83 5.20
N GLN A 50 -16.29 -5.19 3.93
CA GLN A 50 -17.21 -6.24 3.52
C GLN A 50 -16.66 -7.66 3.74
N TYR A 51 -15.40 -7.91 3.38
CA TYR A 51 -14.85 -9.27 3.30
C TYR A 51 -13.89 -9.60 4.44
N ALA A 52 -13.22 -8.60 5.03
CA ALA A 52 -12.26 -8.79 6.11
C ALA A 52 -12.52 -7.80 7.27
N PRO A 53 -13.73 -7.76 7.87
CA PRO A 53 -14.11 -6.78 8.89
C PRO A 53 -13.27 -6.83 10.18
N GLN A 54 -12.55 -7.93 10.42
CA GLN A 54 -11.58 -8.07 11.51
C GLN A 54 -10.30 -7.24 11.28
N LEU A 55 -10.08 -6.74 10.06
CA LEU A 55 -8.99 -5.84 9.72
C LEU A 55 -9.45 -4.39 9.87
N GLN A 56 -8.96 -3.73 10.91
CA GLN A 56 -9.26 -2.32 11.17
C GLN A 56 -8.35 -1.44 10.31
N THR A 57 -8.97 -0.60 9.47
CA THR A 57 -8.24 0.35 8.62
C THR A 57 -8.12 1.71 9.31
N SER A 58 -6.96 2.37 9.21
CA SER A 58 -6.89 3.78 9.53
C SER A 58 -7.68 4.62 8.52
N ALA A 59 -8.25 5.75 8.95
CA ALA A 59 -8.99 6.63 8.05
C ALA A 59 -8.03 7.20 6.98
N ALA A 60 -8.25 6.83 5.72
CA ALA A 60 -7.46 7.29 4.59
C ALA A 60 -7.73 8.78 4.31
N ARG A 61 -6.89 9.67 4.86
CA ARG A 61 -6.96 11.12 4.56
C ARG A 61 -6.21 11.52 3.28
N GLY A 62 -5.62 10.55 2.59
CA GLY A 62 -4.81 10.72 1.39
C GLY A 62 -3.70 9.67 1.30
N GLY A 63 -2.84 9.78 0.29
CA GLY A 63 -1.68 8.90 0.10
C GLY A 63 -1.89 7.79 -0.93
N SER A 64 -1.06 6.75 -0.82
CA SER A 64 -0.98 5.63 -1.76
C SER A 64 -1.12 4.26 -1.10
N ALA A 65 -1.38 4.22 0.21
CA ALA A 65 -1.50 2.99 0.98
C ALA A 65 -2.43 3.15 2.19
N LEU A 66 -2.95 2.04 2.70
CA LEU A 66 -3.66 1.95 3.97
C LEU A 66 -2.78 1.26 5.01
N TRP A 67 -2.82 1.77 6.24
CA TRP A 67 -2.35 1.02 7.39
C TRP A 67 -3.51 0.22 7.97
N VAL A 68 -3.28 -1.07 8.20
CA VAL A 68 -4.31 -2.02 8.60
C VAL A 68 -3.84 -2.81 9.81
N GLN A 69 -4.71 -2.91 10.81
CA GLN A 69 -4.48 -3.63 12.05
C GLN A 69 -5.42 -4.85 12.12
N GLY A 70 -4.87 -6.04 12.23
CA GLY A 70 -5.63 -7.27 12.46
C GLY A 70 -5.75 -7.65 13.94
N PRO A 71 -6.36 -8.80 14.23
CA PRO A 71 -6.40 -9.39 15.58
C PRO A 71 -5.01 -9.58 16.20
N GLN A 72 -4.90 -9.60 17.53
CA GLN A 72 -3.59 -9.61 18.24
C GLN A 72 -2.73 -10.84 17.93
N ASP A 73 -3.37 -11.97 17.64
CA ASP A 73 -2.76 -13.26 17.31
C ASP A 73 -2.36 -13.39 15.83
N LEU A 74 -2.69 -12.41 14.99
CA LEU A 74 -2.34 -12.43 13.58
C LEU A 74 -0.85 -12.11 13.38
N ASP A 75 -0.10 -13.04 12.80
CA ASP A 75 1.21 -12.75 12.22
C ASP A 75 1.06 -12.33 10.74
N THR A 76 1.26 -11.03 10.48
CA THR A 76 1.15 -10.49 9.12
C THR A 76 2.28 -10.89 8.20
N SER A 77 3.43 -11.33 8.72
CA SER A 77 4.54 -11.85 7.91
C SER A 77 4.13 -13.17 7.28
N VAL A 78 3.57 -14.09 8.07
CA VAL A 78 3.05 -15.37 7.61
C VAL A 78 1.87 -15.17 6.66
N LEU A 79 0.96 -14.23 6.96
CA LEU A 79 -0.14 -13.90 6.06
C LEU A 79 0.37 -13.40 4.71
N ALA A 80 1.33 -12.46 4.70
CA ALA A 80 1.88 -11.89 3.47
C ALA A 80 2.52 -12.96 2.56
N GLU A 81 3.23 -13.93 3.14
CA GLU A 81 3.79 -15.05 2.39
C GLU A 81 2.71 -15.92 1.71
N LYS A 82 1.61 -16.21 2.42
CA LYS A 82 0.48 -16.98 1.87
C LYS A 82 -0.25 -16.22 0.76
N LEU A 83 -0.41 -14.91 0.92
CA LEU A 83 -1.02 -14.03 -0.07
C LEU A 83 -0.15 -13.92 -1.33
N LEU A 84 1.17 -13.80 -1.16
CA LEU A 84 2.12 -13.70 -2.28
C LEU A 84 2.03 -14.92 -3.21
N LYS A 85 1.89 -16.13 -2.64
CA LYS A 85 1.69 -17.37 -3.40
C LYS A 85 0.42 -17.37 -4.27
N GLN A 86 -0.50 -16.43 -4.02
CA GLN A 86 -1.77 -16.26 -4.72
C GLN A 86 -1.83 -14.96 -5.53
N GLY A 87 -0.69 -14.28 -5.69
CA GLY A 87 -0.58 -13.03 -6.46
C GLY A 87 -1.09 -11.79 -5.72
N VAL A 88 -1.33 -11.86 -4.41
CA VAL A 88 -1.71 -10.71 -3.58
C VAL A 88 -0.51 -10.24 -2.79
N VAL A 89 -0.08 -9.01 -3.02
CA VAL A 89 1.11 -8.44 -2.37
C VAL A 89 0.70 -7.42 -1.32
N VAL A 90 1.16 -7.62 -0.09
CA VAL A 90 1.05 -6.68 1.04
C VAL A 90 2.39 -6.60 1.76
N GLU A 91 2.60 -5.53 2.53
CA GLU A 91 3.83 -5.34 3.28
C GLU A 91 3.58 -5.61 4.76
N PRO A 92 4.24 -6.62 5.36
CA PRO A 92 4.16 -6.89 6.79
C PRO A 92 4.54 -5.65 7.60
N GLY A 93 3.85 -5.41 8.72
CA GLY A 93 4.06 -4.21 9.53
C GLY A 93 5.39 -4.17 10.25
N ALA A 94 5.97 -5.33 10.56
CA ALA A 94 7.17 -5.46 11.40
C ALA A 94 8.35 -4.61 10.91
N VAL A 95 8.51 -4.46 9.58
CA VAL A 95 9.60 -3.67 8.99
C VAL A 95 9.47 -2.15 9.21
N PHE A 96 8.31 -1.69 9.67
CA PHE A 96 8.03 -0.28 9.96
C PHE A 96 8.16 0.08 11.45
N TYR A 97 8.46 -0.90 12.32
CA TYR A 97 8.76 -0.67 13.74
C TYR A 97 10.27 -0.61 13.97
N VAL A 98 10.71 0.24 14.89
CA VAL A 98 12.13 0.38 15.26
C VAL A 98 12.58 -0.85 16.06
N ASP A 99 11.77 -1.24 17.04
CA ASP A 99 12.03 -2.40 17.89
C ASP A 99 11.43 -3.66 17.26
N PRO A 100 12.13 -4.81 17.32
CA PRO A 100 11.60 -6.07 16.84
C PRO A 100 10.39 -6.49 17.66
N LEU A 101 9.31 -6.85 16.97
CA LEU A 101 8.10 -7.40 17.56
C LEU A 101 8.08 -8.93 17.36
N PRO A 102 7.86 -9.73 18.41
CA PRO A 102 7.74 -11.18 18.27
C PRO A 102 6.61 -11.60 17.31
N VAL A 103 5.49 -10.86 17.33
CA VAL A 103 4.36 -10.98 16.41
C VAL A 103 3.91 -9.57 16.05
N CYS A 104 3.72 -9.29 14.77
CA CYS A 104 3.19 -8.02 14.29
C CYS A 104 1.88 -8.25 13.53
N ASN A 105 0.79 -7.77 14.11
CA ASN A 105 -0.56 -7.84 13.55
C ASN A 105 -0.94 -6.63 12.67
N ALA A 106 0.02 -5.78 12.34
CA ALA A 106 -0.19 -4.64 11.47
C ALA A 106 0.39 -4.89 10.07
N MET A 107 -0.17 -4.29 9.03
CA MET A 107 0.35 -4.37 7.66
C MET A 107 0.06 -3.09 6.88
N ARG A 108 0.83 -2.86 5.81
CA ARG A 108 0.58 -1.80 4.83
C ARG A 108 0.06 -2.40 3.53
N ILE A 109 -1.04 -1.84 3.02
CA ILE A 109 -1.65 -2.25 1.75
C ILE A 109 -1.54 -1.09 0.75
N GLY A 110 -0.66 -1.22 -0.24
CA GLY A 110 -0.49 -0.24 -1.30
C GLY A 110 -1.59 -0.31 -2.36
N TYR A 111 -2.06 0.84 -2.83
CA TYR A 111 -3.09 0.96 -3.87
C TYR A 111 -2.72 1.95 -5.00
N SER A 112 -1.47 2.41 -5.09
CA SER A 112 -1.02 3.37 -6.12
C SER A 112 -0.97 2.81 -7.54
N SER A 113 -0.84 1.50 -7.71
CA SER A 113 -0.58 0.87 -9.01
C SER A 113 -1.58 -0.23 -9.40
N ILE A 114 -2.44 -0.67 -8.49
CA ILE A 114 -3.43 -1.72 -8.76
C ILE A 114 -4.62 -1.17 -9.55
N ALA A 115 -5.11 -1.96 -10.51
CA ALA A 115 -6.34 -1.65 -11.23
C ALA A 115 -7.55 -1.80 -10.29
N VAL A 116 -8.55 -0.91 -10.40
CA VAL A 116 -9.68 -0.83 -9.45
C VAL A 116 -10.47 -2.14 -9.40
N ASP A 117 -10.69 -2.76 -10.56
CA ASP A 117 -11.40 -4.03 -10.75
C ASP A 117 -10.68 -5.24 -10.14
N ARG A 118 -9.38 -5.14 -9.85
CA ARG A 118 -8.59 -6.21 -9.20
C ARG A 118 -8.58 -6.14 -7.68
N ILE A 119 -8.96 -5.00 -7.10
CA ILE A 119 -8.85 -4.76 -5.65
C ILE A 119 -9.72 -5.75 -4.88
N GLU A 120 -10.97 -5.89 -5.29
CA GLU A 120 -11.94 -6.72 -4.57
C GLU A 120 -11.55 -8.20 -4.55
N ASP A 121 -11.09 -8.73 -5.69
CA ASP A 121 -10.63 -10.13 -5.77
C ASP A 121 -9.41 -10.37 -4.88
N GLY A 122 -8.46 -9.43 -4.83
CA GLY A 122 -7.31 -9.50 -3.92
C GLY A 122 -7.74 -9.51 -2.45
N VAL A 123 -8.74 -8.69 -2.10
CA VAL A 123 -9.28 -8.65 -0.73
C VAL A 123 -10.06 -9.92 -0.39
N ARG A 124 -10.78 -10.53 -1.33
CA ARG A 124 -11.45 -11.83 -1.11
C ARG A 124 -10.45 -12.96 -0.85
N ILE A 125 -9.34 -12.99 -1.59
CA ILE A 125 -8.22 -13.92 -1.32
C ILE A 125 -7.68 -13.68 0.09
N MET A 126 -7.45 -12.42 0.45
CA MET A 126 -7.02 -12.03 1.80
C MET A 126 -7.96 -12.51 2.90
N ALA A 127 -9.26 -12.30 2.73
CA ALA A 127 -10.28 -12.74 3.68
C ALA A 127 -10.26 -14.26 3.91
N ARG A 128 -10.04 -15.04 2.84
CA ARG A 128 -9.93 -16.51 2.92
C ARG A 128 -8.72 -16.93 3.74
N GLU A 129 -7.54 -16.38 3.43
CA GLU A 129 -6.30 -16.72 4.15
C GLU A 129 -6.35 -16.27 5.61
N LEU A 130 -6.96 -15.11 5.88
CA LEU A 130 -7.16 -14.60 7.21
C LEU A 130 -8.06 -15.51 8.04
N LYS A 131 -9.14 -16.03 7.45
CA LYS A 131 -10.01 -17.02 8.11
C LYS A 131 -9.27 -18.32 8.42
N ALA A 132 -8.32 -18.73 7.57
CA ALA A 132 -7.50 -19.92 7.82
C ALA A 132 -6.45 -19.68 8.91
N ALA A 133 -5.91 -18.47 9.01
CA ALA A 133 -4.92 -18.09 10.02
C ALA A 133 -5.52 -17.92 11.44
N LEU A 134 -6.79 -17.53 11.54
CA LEU A 134 -7.50 -17.30 12.80
C LEU A 134 -8.27 -18.53 13.30
N ARG A 135 -8.15 -19.69 12.65
CA ARG A 135 -8.71 -20.95 13.15
C ARG A 135 -7.76 -21.52 14.21
N PRO A 136 -8.29 -21.97 15.37
CA PRO A 136 -7.48 -22.60 16.41
C PRO A 136 -6.84 -23.90 15.93
#